data_AF-R6TGD5-F1
#
_entry.id   AF-R6TGD5-F1
#
_cell.length_a   1.000
_cell.length_b   1.000
_cell.length_c   1.000
_cell.angle_alpha   90.00
_cell.angle_beta   90.00
_cell.angle_gamma   90.00
#
_symmetry.space_group_name_H-M   'P 1'
#
loop_
_entity.id
_entity.type
_entity.pdbx_description
1 polymer ?
#
loop_
_entity_poly.entity_id
_entity_poly.type
_entity_poly.pdbx_seq_one_letter_code
_entity_poly.pdbx_strand_id
1 'polypeptide(L)'
;MSFFLRAEMLALAGVVFVIVFRAIRKGKLLVKFSLTWLLIAVGMVFAALCPAVITWACRVVHIEKASNFIYLLGVLTLLSLSFKQTILLSRQSDQIKRLTQSISLERTERDKGEKP
;
A
#
# COMPACT_ATOMS: atom_id res chain seq x y z
N MET A 1 10.78 -27.02 -3.16
CA MET A 1 9.60 -26.24 -2.76
C MET A 1 8.47 -27.21 -2.48
N SER A 2 8.10 -27.40 -1.20
CA SER A 2 7.03 -28.33 -0.82
C SER A 2 5.67 -27.85 -1.35
N PHE A 3 4.79 -28.79 -1.71
CA PHE A 3 3.46 -28.53 -2.27
C PHE A 3 2.63 -27.60 -1.38
N PHE A 4 2.81 -27.72 -0.07
CA PHE A 4 2.17 -26.88 0.96
C PHE A 4 2.48 -25.38 0.80
N LEU A 5 3.73 -25.02 0.49
CA LEU A 5 4.13 -23.61 0.33
C LEU A 5 3.48 -22.96 -0.91
N ARG A 6 3.30 -23.75 -1.97
CA ARG A 6 2.67 -23.28 -3.22
C ARG A 6 1.17 -23.05 -3.01
N ALA A 7 0.51 -23.95 -2.27
CA ALA A 7 -0.90 -23.83 -1.94
C ALA A 7 -1.17 -22.59 -1.07
N GLU A 8 -0.34 -22.34 -0.05
CA GLU A 8 -0.48 -21.13 0.77
C GLU A 8 -0.28 -19.84 -0.03
N MET A 9 0.75 -19.77 -0.89
CA MET A 9 0.96 -18.58 -1.73
C MET A 9 -0.23 -18.30 -2.66
N LEU A 10 -0.81 -19.34 -3.27
CA LEU A 10 -1.97 -19.20 -4.16
C LEU A 10 -3.23 -18.76 -3.40
N ALA A 11 -3.49 -19.35 -2.22
CA ALA A 11 -4.62 -18.97 -1.38
C ALA A 11 -4.51 -17.51 -0.93
N LEU A 12 -3.32 -17.09 -0.48
CA LEU A 12 -3.07 -15.74 0.00
C LEU A 12 -3.17 -14.71 -1.14
N ALA A 13 -2.66 -15.04 -2.33
CA ALA A 13 -2.84 -14.22 -3.53
C ALA A 13 -4.32 -14.06 -3.92
N GLY A 14 -5.11 -15.14 -3.85
CA GLY A 14 -6.56 -15.10 -4.11
C GLY A 14 -7.32 -14.21 -3.12
N VAL A 15 -7.01 -14.30 -1.83
CA VAL A 15 -7.61 -13.45 -0.78
C VAL A 15 -7.28 -11.98 -1.02
N VAL A 16 -6.01 -11.67 -1.27
CA VAL A 16 -5.56 -10.29 -1.59
C VAL A 16 -6.30 -9.76 -2.82
N PHE A 17 -6.41 -10.57 -3.87
CA PHE A 17 -7.14 -10.20 -5.08
C PHE A 17 -8.61 -9.88 -4.80
N VAL A 18 -9.30 -10.71 -4.02
CA VAL A 18 -10.71 -10.48 -3.64
C VAL A 18 -10.87 -9.20 -2.80
N ILE A 19 -9.95 -8.96 -1.86
CA ILE A 19 -9.94 -7.73 -1.04
C ILE A 19 -9.77 -6.51 -1.91
N VAL A 20 -8.77 -6.49 -2.80
CA VAL A 20 -8.51 -5.39 -3.74
C VAL A 20 -9.72 -5.17 -4.65
N PHE A 21 -10.27 -6.24 -5.23
CA PHE A 21 -11.44 -6.15 -6.10
C PHE A 21 -12.67 -5.59 -5.38
N ARG A 22 -12.93 -6.04 -4.14
CA ARG A 22 -14.02 -5.48 -3.30
C ARG A 22 -13.76 -4.02 -2.95
N ALA A 23 -12.51 -3.64 -2.69
CA ALA A 23 -12.17 -2.28 -2.31
C ALA A 23 -12.28 -1.29 -3.49
N ILE A 24 -11.95 -1.74 -4.71
CA ILE A 24 -12.22 -1.01 -5.96
C ILE A 24 -13.74 -0.87 -6.16
N ARG A 25 -14.51 -1.97 -6.06
CA ARG A 25 -15.97 -1.96 -6.28
C ARG A 25 -16.72 -1.07 -5.28
N LYS A 26 -16.25 -0.95 -4.03
CA LYS A 26 -16.87 -0.09 -3.01
C LYS A 26 -16.50 1.40 -3.14
N GLY A 27 -15.69 1.80 -4.13
CA GLY A 27 -15.27 3.19 -4.33
C GLY A 27 -14.42 3.77 -3.19
N LYS A 28 -14.01 2.94 -2.22
CA LYS A 28 -13.25 3.37 -1.02
C LYS A 28 -11.75 3.53 -1.29
N LEU A 29 -11.24 2.93 -2.36
CA LEU A 29 -9.89 3.21 -2.88
C LEU A 29 -10.00 3.93 -4.22
N LEU A 30 -9.44 5.14 -4.31
CA LEU A 30 -9.09 5.73 -5.60
C LEU A 30 -8.19 4.72 -6.34
N VAL A 31 -8.46 4.50 -7.63
CA VAL A 31 -7.73 3.58 -8.53
C VAL A 31 -6.20 3.67 -8.38
N LYS A 32 -5.68 4.87 -8.06
CA LYS A 32 -4.25 5.12 -7.76
C LYS A 32 -3.70 4.25 -6.62
N PHE A 33 -4.43 4.06 -5.52
CA PHE A 33 -3.96 3.27 -4.38
C PHE A 33 -4.13 1.76 -4.59
N SER A 34 -5.19 1.36 -5.32
CA SER A 34 -5.39 -0.04 -5.69
C SER A 34 -4.34 -0.55 -6.67
N LEU A 35 -3.75 0.33 -7.48
CA LEU A 35 -2.72 -0.03 -8.46
C LEU A 35 -1.46 -0.59 -7.78
N THR A 36 -1.04 -0.04 -6.64
CA THR A 36 0.10 -0.55 -5.87
C THR A 36 -0.17 -1.96 -5.36
N TRP A 37 -1.35 -2.22 -4.82
CA TRP A 37 -1.74 -3.54 -4.34
C TRP A 37 -1.91 -4.56 -5.47
N LEU A 38 -2.42 -4.12 -6.62
CA LEU A 38 -2.52 -4.96 -7.82
C LEU A 38 -1.13 -5.34 -8.35
N LEU A 39 -0.19 -4.40 -8.38
CA LEU A 39 1.21 -4.65 -8.73
C LEU A 39 1.86 -5.67 -7.78
N ILE A 40 1.62 -5.56 -6.47
CA ILE A 40 2.12 -6.51 -5.48
C ILE A 40 1.54 -7.92 -5.74
N ALA A 41 0.23 -8.01 -6.00
CA ALA A 41 -0.42 -9.29 -6.29
C ALA A 41 0.13 -9.94 -7.58
N VAL A 42 0.32 -9.15 -8.64
CA VAL A 42 0.95 -9.62 -9.88
C VAL A 42 2.39 -10.06 -9.65
N GLY A 43 3.16 -9.30 -8.87
CA GLY A 43 4.52 -9.67 -8.48
C GLY A 43 4.59 -11.00 -7.70
N MET A 44 3.63 -11.24 -6.79
CA MET A 44 3.51 -12.53 -6.09
C MET A 44 3.19 -13.69 -7.03
N VAL A 45 2.26 -13.50 -7.97
CA VAL A 45 1.91 -14.51 -8.97
C VAL A 45 3.13 -14.80 -9.86
N PHE A 46 3.84 -13.77 -10.31
CA PHE A 46 5.07 -13.93 -11.09
C PHE A 46 6.15 -14.70 -10.32
N ALA A 47 6.36 -14.39 -9.04
CA ALA A 47 7.29 -15.11 -8.17
C ALA A 47 6.89 -16.58 -7.98
N ALA A 48 5.59 -16.89 -7.95
CA ALA A 48 5.08 -18.25 -7.84
C ALA A 48 5.24 -19.06 -9.16
N LEU A 49 5.01 -18.43 -10.32
CA LEU A 49 5.20 -19.08 -11.63
C LEU A 49 6.68 -19.28 -11.99
N CYS A 50 7.55 -18.35 -11.60
CA CYS A 50 8.98 -18.35 -11.96
C CYS A 50 9.90 -18.46 -10.73
N PRO A 51 9.94 -19.61 -10.03
CA PRO A 51 10.79 -19.79 -8.85
C PRO A 51 12.29 -19.71 -9.18
N ALA A 52 12.68 -19.92 -10.44
CA ALA A 52 14.07 -19.85 -10.90
C ALA A 52 14.68 -18.43 -10.77
N VAL A 53 13.86 -17.38 -10.95
CA VAL A 53 14.31 -15.98 -10.80
C VAL A 53 14.55 -15.66 -9.33
N ILE A 54 13.65 -16.11 -8.46
CA ILE A 54 13.77 -15.94 -7.00
C ILE A 54 15.00 -16.67 -6.48
N THR A 55 15.24 -17.93 -6.89
CA THR A 55 16.39 -18.70 -6.43
C THR A 55 17.72 -18.15 -6.96
N TRP A 56 17.72 -17.54 -8.16
CA TRP A 56 18.88 -16.78 -8.65
C TRP A 56 19.16 -15.55 -7.78
N ALA A 57 18.13 -14.75 -7.47
CA ALA A 57 18.26 -13.59 -6.59
C ALA A 57 18.74 -13.98 -5.17
N CYS A 58 18.22 -15.08 -4.62
CA CYS A 58 18.68 -15.63 -3.35
C CYS A 58 20.17 -15.96 -3.33
N ARG A 59 20.73 -16.48 -4.42
CA ARG A 59 22.18 -16.76 -4.52
C ARG A 59 23.01 -15.48 -4.51
N VAL A 60 22.55 -14.42 -5.17
CA VAL A 60 23.24 -13.12 -5.16
C VAL A 60 23.22 -12.51 -3.76
N VAL A 61 22.07 -12.56 -3.09
CA VAL A 61 21.86 -11.97 -1.75
C VAL A 61 22.34 -12.89 -0.63
N HIS A 62 22.83 -14.11 -0.94
CA HIS A 62 23.25 -15.14 0.03
C HIS A 62 22.15 -15.53 1.04
N ILE A 63 20.90 -15.59 0.60
CA ILE A 63 19.77 -16.06 1.41
C ILE A 63 19.49 -17.53 1.09
N GLU A 64 19.62 -18.41 2.10
CA GLU A 64 19.45 -19.86 1.91
C GLU A 64 18.06 -20.28 1.41
N LYS A 65 17.00 -19.67 1.94
CA LYS A 65 15.61 -20.06 1.63
C LYS A 65 14.90 -18.97 0.84
N ALA A 66 14.45 -19.33 -0.36
CA ALA A 66 13.64 -18.46 -1.21
C ALA A 66 12.35 -17.95 -0.53
N SER A 67 11.78 -18.70 0.41
CA SER A 67 10.68 -18.25 1.25
C SER A 67 11.04 -17.03 2.11
N ASN A 68 12.23 -17.02 2.70
CA ASN A 68 12.69 -15.91 3.54
C ASN A 68 12.95 -14.65 2.71
N PHE A 69 13.46 -14.82 1.49
CA PHE A 69 13.67 -13.70 0.59
C PHE A 69 12.35 -13.02 0.18
N ILE A 70 11.32 -13.81 -0.13
CA ILE A 70 9.98 -13.30 -0.44
C ILE A 70 9.39 -12.59 0.79
N TYR A 71 9.54 -13.16 1.98
CA TYR A 71 9.10 -12.53 3.23
C TYR A 71 9.79 -11.18 3.46
N LEU A 72 11.11 -11.12 3.31
CA LEU A 72 11.89 -9.89 3.46
C LEU A 72 11.43 -8.82 2.47
N LEU A 73 11.25 -9.17 1.19
CA LEU A 73 10.71 -8.26 0.18
C LEU A 73 9.30 -7.78 0.54
N GLY A 74 8.44 -8.66 1.04
CA GLY A 74 7.09 -8.30 1.49
C GLY A 74 7.13 -7.29 2.65
N VAL A 75 7.96 -7.53 3.66
CA VAL A 75 8.14 -6.62 4.81
C VAL A 75 8.70 -5.27 4.37
N LEU A 76 9.72 -5.24 3.51
CA LEU A 76 10.28 -3.99 2.98
C LEU A 76 9.27 -3.20 2.15
N THR A 77 8.45 -3.90 1.35
CA THR A 77 7.37 -3.31 0.56
C THR A 77 6.31 -2.70 1.47
N LEU A 78 5.87 -3.43 2.51
CA LEU A 78 4.91 -2.95 3.50
C LEU A 78 5.45 -1.73 4.25
N LEU A 79 6.71 -1.77 4.68
CA LEU A 79 7.36 -0.64 5.37
C LEU A 79 7.37 0.60 4.47
N SER A 80 7.75 0.44 3.20
CA SER A 80 7.77 1.53 2.22
C SER A 80 6.37 2.10 1.99
N LEU A 81 5.35 1.24 1.90
CA LEU A 81 3.96 1.67 1.74
C LEU A 81 3.47 2.44 2.96
N SER A 82 3.70 1.91 4.16
CA SER A 82 3.36 2.58 5.42
C SER A 82 4.04 3.94 5.53
N PHE A 83 5.32 4.04 5.17
CA PHE A 83 6.04 5.31 5.18
C PHE A 83 5.42 6.33 4.21
N LYS A 84 5.09 5.91 2.98
CA LYS A 84 4.39 6.77 2.01
C LYS A 84 3.03 7.22 2.53
N GLN A 85 2.28 6.34 3.19
CA GLN A 85 1.01 6.68 3.82
C GLN A 85 1.18 7.70 4.94
N THR A 86 2.21 7.55 5.78
CA THR A 86 2.51 8.52 6.84
C THR A 86 2.80 9.92 6.27
N ILE A 87 3.57 10.02 5.19
CA ILE A 87 3.84 11.30 4.52
C ILE A 87 2.53 11.90 3.98
N LEU A 88 1.71 11.10 3.28
CA LEU A 88 0.46 11.58 2.71
C LEU A 88 -0.49 12.08 3.80
N LEU A 89 -0.62 11.32 4.89
CA LEU A 89 -1.46 11.66 6.03
C LEU A 89 -0.99 12.96 6.70
N SER A 90 0.33 13.13 6.85
CA SER A 90 0.91 14.38 7.38
C SER A 90 0.56 15.59 6.51
N ARG A 91 0.72 15.48 5.19
CA ARG A 91 0.36 16.57 4.25
C ARG A 91 -1.14 16.88 4.27
N GLN A 92 -1.99 15.86 4.36
CA GLN A 92 -3.44 16.04 4.46
C GLN A 92 -3.83 16.74 5.76
N SER A 93 -3.22 16.37 6.89
CA SER A 93 -3.43 17.02 8.18
C SER A 93 -3.08 18.52 8.13
N ASP A 94 -1.95 18.86 7.52
CA ASP A 94 -1.55 20.26 7.31
C ASP A 94 -2.50 21.04 6.40
N GLN A 95 -3.01 20.42 5.34
CA GLN A 95 -4.02 21.05 4.47
C GLN A 95 -5.32 21.33 5.22
N ILE A 96 -5.79 20.38 6.03
CA ILE A 96 -7.01 20.55 6.85
C ILE A 96 -6.81 21.68 7.86
N LYS A 97 -5.65 21.75 8.53
CA LYS A 97 -5.32 22.86 9.44
C LYS A 97 -5.38 24.21 8.73
N ARG A 98 -4.76 24.33 7.55
CA ARG A 98 -4.77 25.56 6.76
C ARG A 98 -6.18 25.97 6.31
N LEU A 99 -7.00 25.03 5.84
CA LEU A 99 -8.40 25.30 5.50
C LEU A 99 -9.22 25.75 6.72
N THR A 100 -9.00 25.11 7.86
CA THR A 100 -9.69 25.49 9.10
C THR A 100 -9.32 26.90 9.51
N GLN A 101 -8.03 27.26 9.42
CA GLN A 101 -7.54 28.60 9.72
C GLN A 101 -8.10 29.67 8.77
N SER A 102 -8.16 29.40 7.46
CA SER A 102 -8.73 30.35 6.50
C SER A 102 -10.21 30.60 6.77
N ILE A 103 -10.98 29.54 7.06
CA ILE A 103 -12.41 29.68 7.42
C ILE A 103 -12.58 30.49 8.71
N SER A 104 -11.71 30.28 9.70
CA SER A 104 -11.79 31.04 10.96
C SER A 104 -11.45 32.53 10.80
N LEU A 105 -10.46 32.86 9.96
CA LEU A 105 -10.15 34.26 9.65
C LEU A 105 -11.31 34.92 8.90
N GLU A 106 -11.82 34.25 7.86
CA GLU A 106 -12.95 34.75 7.06
C GLU A 106 -14.19 35.03 7.92
N ARG A 107 -14.51 34.14 8.87
CA ARG A 107 -15.60 34.36 9.83
C ARG A 107 -15.36 35.57 10.73
N THR A 108 -14.12 35.76 11.20
CA THR A 108 -13.76 36.87 12.08
C THR A 108 -13.82 38.22 11.36
N GLU A 109 -13.44 38.27 10.08
CA GLU A 109 -13.54 39.49 9.26
C GLU A 109 -14.99 39.88 8.99
N ARG A 110 -15.86 38.90 8.69
CA ARG A 110 -17.31 39.16 8.54
C ARG A 110 -17.94 39.71 9.81
N ASP A 111 -17.63 39.12 10.96
CA ASP A 111 -18.16 39.55 12.27
C ASP A 111 -17.71 40.97 12.68
N LYS A 112 -16.52 41.41 12.21
CA LYS A 112 -16.05 42.80 12.41
C LYS A 112 -16.73 43.81 11.48
N GLY A 113 -17.09 43.41 10.26
CA GLY A 113 -17.77 44.27 9.29
C GLY A 113 -19.26 44.48 9.59
N GLU A 114 -19.84 43.66 10.47
CA GLU A 114 -21.26 43.71 10.86
C GLU A 114 -21.49 44.46 12.19
N LYS A 115 -20.44 45.12 12.73
CA LYS A 115 -20.60 46.03 13.86
C LYS A 115 -21.27 47.35 13.41
N PRO A 116 -22.37 47.77 14.06
CA PRO A 116 -23.05 49.03 13.76
C PRO A 116 -22.20 50.27 14.12
#